data_AF-A0A3D4A585-F1
#
_entry.id   AF-A0A3D4A585-F1
#
_cell.length_a   1.000
_cell.length_b   1.000
_cell.length_c   1.000
_cell.angle_alpha   90.00
_cell.angle_beta   90.00
_cell.angle_gamma   90.00
#
_symmetry.space_group_name_H-M   'P 1'
#
loop_
_entity.id
_entity.type
_entity.pdbx_description
1 polymer ?
#
loop_
_entity_poly.entity_id
_entity_poly.type
_entity_poly.pdbx_seq_one_letter_code
_entity_poly.pdbx_strand_id
1 'polypeptide(L)'
;STIRIQAGTKPQSGQVSIIVGLAKREGVTKAVLEGSLNGQDLTETSEFKSLKQLGGDSARAISFSCPLDCVKSGYNNFKIKQANDGVPQQIVWIELRIDAEE
;
A
#
# COMPACT_ATOMS: atom_id res chain seq x y z
N SER A 1 11.38 1.63 4.50
CA SER A 1 10.80 1.31 5.82
C SER A 1 10.09 -0.03 5.78
N THR A 2 9.91 -0.70 6.93
CA THR A 2 9.08 -1.92 7.07
C THR A 2 7.97 -1.64 8.06
N ILE A 3 6.74 -2.00 7.68
CA ILE A 3 5.52 -1.80 8.45
C ILE A 3 4.87 -3.16 8.66
N ARG A 4 4.45 -3.43 9.90
CA ARG A 4 3.77 -4.67 10.27
C ARG A 4 2.26 -4.41 10.37
N ILE A 5 1.47 -5.11 9.56
CA ILE A 5 0.02 -4.93 9.43
C ILE A 5 -0.69 -6.19 9.90
N GLN A 6 -1.70 -6.08 10.76
CA GLN A 6 -2.52 -7.21 11.21
C GLN A 6 -3.75 -7.37 10.29
N ALA A 7 -3.91 -8.54 9.68
CA ALA A 7 -4.90 -8.80 8.62
C ALA A 7 -5.99 -9.82 9.00
N GLY A 8 -5.98 -10.34 10.24
CA GLY A 8 -6.93 -11.36 10.66
C GLY A 8 -6.76 -12.67 9.87
N THR A 9 -7.83 -13.24 9.35
CA THR A 9 -7.79 -14.47 8.55
C THR A 9 -7.43 -14.17 7.09
N LYS A 10 -6.55 -14.99 6.49
CA LYS A 10 -6.28 -14.93 5.05
C LYS A 10 -7.59 -15.18 4.27
N PRO A 11 -7.97 -14.31 3.30
CA PRO A 11 -9.13 -14.56 2.44
C PRO A 11 -8.89 -15.77 1.52
N GLN A 12 -9.95 -16.50 1.20
CA GLN A 12 -9.89 -17.64 0.27
C GLN A 12 -9.91 -17.20 -1.20
N SER A 13 -10.66 -16.13 -1.49
CA SER A 13 -10.84 -15.53 -2.81
C SER A 13 -11.06 -14.01 -2.69
N GLY A 14 -11.14 -13.31 -3.81
CA GLY A 14 -11.31 -11.86 -3.89
C GLY A 14 -10.01 -11.10 -4.17
N GLN A 15 -10.04 -9.79 -3.90
CA GLN A 15 -8.94 -8.88 -4.21
C GLN A 15 -8.26 -8.36 -2.95
N VAL A 16 -6.93 -8.28 -3.02
CA VAL A 16 -6.13 -7.70 -1.94
C VAL A 16 -5.20 -6.64 -2.51
N SER A 17 -5.12 -5.52 -1.82
CA SER A 17 -4.20 -4.43 -2.17
C SER A 17 -3.58 -3.79 -0.94
N ILE A 18 -2.38 -3.25 -1.10
CA ILE A 18 -1.81 -2.29 -0.14
C ILE A 18 -2.07 -0.89 -0.70
N ILE A 19 -2.67 -0.02 0.10
CA ILE A 19 -2.86 1.39 -0.25
C ILE A 19 -1.94 2.25 0.62
N VAL A 20 -1.16 3.10 -0.04
CA VAL A 20 -0.21 4.02 0.60
C VAL A 20 -0.64 5.44 0.33
N GLY A 21 -1.02 6.17 1.37
CA GLY A 21 -1.35 7.59 1.33
C GLY A 21 -0.14 8.46 1.63
N LEU A 22 0.10 9.47 0.79
CA LEU A 22 1.19 10.42 0.91
C LEU A 22 0.67 11.81 1.30
N ALA A 23 1.41 12.49 2.18
CA ALA A 23 1.13 13.87 2.57
C ALA A 23 1.28 14.83 1.38
N LYS A 24 0.66 16.01 1.48
CA LYS A 24 0.92 17.12 0.57
C LYS A 24 2.36 17.63 0.73
N ARG A 25 3.23 17.28 -0.21
CA ARG A 25 4.63 17.72 -0.27
C ARG A 25 5.04 18.09 -1.68
N GLU A 26 6.14 18.84 -1.79
CA GLU A 26 6.79 19.06 -3.07
C GLU A 26 7.11 17.73 -3.76
N GLY A 27 6.81 17.65 -5.05
CA GLY A 27 7.10 16.45 -5.86
C GLY A 27 6.19 15.24 -5.60
N VAL A 28 5.16 15.34 -4.74
CA VAL A 28 4.28 14.19 -4.41
C VAL A 28 3.64 13.54 -5.64
N THR A 29 3.30 14.32 -6.67
CA THR A 29 2.73 13.81 -7.92
C THR A 29 3.73 13.05 -8.80
N LYS A 30 5.04 13.24 -8.58
CA LYS A 30 6.13 12.58 -9.31
C LYS A 30 6.80 11.47 -8.50
N ALA A 31 6.37 11.24 -7.27
CA ALA A 31 6.95 10.19 -6.42
C ALA A 31 6.70 8.81 -7.03
N VAL A 32 7.73 7.97 -7.05
CA VAL A 32 7.62 6.57 -7.46
C VAL A 32 7.94 5.72 -6.25
N LEU A 33 7.08 4.75 -5.94
CA LEU A 33 7.24 3.91 -4.76
C LEU A 33 7.39 2.45 -5.19
N GLU A 34 8.28 1.74 -4.53
CA GLU A 34 8.39 0.28 -4.62
C GLU A 34 7.94 -0.34 -3.31
N GLY A 35 7.13 -1.40 -3.41
CA GLY A 35 6.56 -2.11 -2.29
C GLY A 35 6.79 -3.62 -2.41
N SER A 36 6.98 -4.30 -1.28
CA SER A 36 6.99 -5.76 -1.20
C SER A 36 6.18 -6.22 0.02
N LEU A 37 5.35 -7.25 -0.11
CA LEU A 37 4.61 -7.86 1.00
C LEU A 37 5.20 -9.24 1.31
N ASN A 38 5.56 -9.47 2.56
CA ASN A 38 6.11 -10.75 3.04
C ASN A 38 7.31 -11.26 2.22
N GLY A 39 8.09 -10.34 1.64
CA GLY A 39 9.27 -10.65 0.82
C GLY A 39 8.99 -10.81 -0.68
N GLN A 40 7.73 -10.71 -1.11
CA GLN A 40 7.36 -10.72 -2.53
C GLN A 40 7.12 -9.29 -3.02
N ASP A 41 7.81 -8.91 -4.09
CA ASP A 41 7.63 -7.61 -4.73
C ASP A 41 6.21 -7.46 -5.27
N LEU A 42 5.65 -6.27 -5.10
CA LEU A 42 4.30 -5.94 -5.55
C LEU A 42 4.35 -5.09 -6.81
N THR A 43 3.34 -5.26 -7.65
CA THR A 43 3.12 -4.40 -8.81
C THR A 43 2.34 -3.17 -8.38
N GLU A 44 2.91 -1.98 -8.59
CA GLU A 44 2.12 -0.73 -8.53
C GLU A 44 1.05 -0.82 -9.61
N THR A 45 -0.22 -0.78 -9.21
CA THR A 45 -1.34 -0.93 -10.14
C THR A 45 -1.78 0.42 -10.67
N SER A 46 -2.08 1.36 -9.77
CA SER A 46 -2.62 2.66 -10.14
C SER A 46 -2.69 3.62 -8.97
N GLU A 47 -2.96 4.88 -9.29
CA GLU A 47 -3.32 5.89 -8.31
C GLU A 47 -4.70 5.58 -7.71
N PHE A 48 -4.76 5.46 -6.39
CA PHE A 48 -6.01 5.26 -5.66
C PHE A 48 -6.75 6.60 -5.54
N LYS A 49 -7.86 6.73 -6.27
CA LYS A 49 -8.56 8.02 -6.45
C LYS A 49 -9.45 8.42 -5.27
N SER A 50 -9.92 7.46 -4.48
CA SER A 50 -10.91 7.68 -3.43
C SER A 50 -10.28 8.17 -2.12
N LEU A 51 -9.48 9.24 -2.17
CA LEU A 51 -8.69 9.74 -1.02
C LEU A 51 -9.52 10.03 0.24
N LYS A 52 -10.80 10.37 0.09
CA LYS A 52 -11.72 10.59 1.22
C LYS A 52 -12.00 9.33 2.04
N GLN A 53 -11.71 8.14 1.50
CA GLN A 53 -11.80 6.87 2.23
C GLN A 53 -10.55 6.59 3.08
N LEU A 54 -9.49 7.38 2.93
CA LEU A 54 -8.24 7.25 3.67
C LEU A 54 -8.19 8.29 4.80
N GLY A 55 -7.53 7.95 5.90
CA GLY A 55 -7.16 8.92 6.91
C GLY A 55 -5.87 9.68 6.57
N GLY A 56 -5.40 10.48 7.54
CA GLY A 56 -4.10 11.14 7.48
C GLY A 56 -3.99 12.33 6.51
N ASP A 57 -5.10 12.79 5.92
CA ASP A 57 -5.14 13.88 4.93
C ASP A 57 -4.21 13.61 3.72
N SER A 58 -4.41 12.44 3.11
CA SER A 58 -3.61 12.00 1.96
C SER A 58 -3.85 12.90 0.74
N ALA A 59 -2.80 13.50 0.20
CA ALA A 59 -2.84 14.33 -1.01
C ALA A 59 -2.69 13.52 -2.31
N ARG A 60 -2.10 12.32 -2.20
CA ARG A 60 -2.02 11.30 -3.26
C ARG A 60 -2.02 9.93 -2.60
N ALA A 61 -2.57 8.94 -3.28
CA ALA A 61 -2.48 7.56 -2.82
C ALA A 61 -2.13 6.61 -3.96
N ILE A 62 -1.33 5.61 -3.66
CA ILE A 62 -0.87 4.59 -4.61
C ILE A 62 -1.36 3.24 -4.11
N SER A 63 -1.91 2.44 -5.03
CA SER A 63 -2.31 1.06 -4.75
C SER A 63 -1.31 0.07 -5.34
N PHE A 64 -1.00 -0.97 -4.56
CA PHE A 64 -0.21 -2.11 -4.97
C PHE A 64 -1.09 -3.35 -4.96
N SER A 65 -1.23 -4.02 -6.10
CA SER A 65 -1.94 -5.30 -6.15
C SER A 65 -1.14 -6.36 -5.40
N CYS A 66 -1.83 -7.11 -4.53
CA CYS A 66 -1.25 -8.19 -3.73
C CYS A 66 -1.83 -9.52 -4.21
N PRO A 67 -1.01 -10.42 -4.78
CA PRO A 67 -1.44 -11.79 -5.02
C PRO A 67 -1.93 -12.43 -3.71
N LEU A 68 -3.07 -13.13 -3.72
CA LEU A 68 -3.61 -13.74 -2.50
C LEU A 68 -2.58 -14.59 -1.75
N ASP A 69 -1.71 -15.29 -2.47
CA ASP A 69 -0.68 -16.14 -1.88
C ASP A 69 0.44 -15.40 -1.14
N CYS A 70 0.61 -14.09 -1.38
CA CYS A 70 1.56 -13.29 -0.62
C CYS A 70 0.99 -12.86 0.74
N VAL A 71 -0.32 -13.00 0.97
CA VAL A 71 -1.02 -12.60 2.20
C VAL A 71 -1.02 -13.77 3.20
N LYS A 72 -0.68 -13.47 4.45
CA LYS A 72 -0.69 -14.41 5.57
C LYS A 72 -1.82 -14.09 6.53
N SER A 73 -2.33 -15.12 7.20
CA SER A 73 -3.14 -14.94 8.39
C SER A 73 -2.32 -14.24 9.48
N GLY A 74 -2.95 -13.33 10.21
CA GLY A 74 -2.32 -12.49 11.21
C GLY A 74 -1.45 -11.43 10.57
N TYR A 75 -0.17 -11.42 10.94
CA TYR A 75 0.71 -10.30 10.63
C TYR A 75 1.38 -10.44 9.27
N ASN A 76 1.36 -9.34 8.53
CA ASN A 76 1.99 -9.17 7.23
C ASN A 76 3.04 -8.06 7.31
N ASN A 77 4.22 -8.30 6.73
CA ASN A 77 5.31 -7.32 6.71
C ASN A 77 5.34 -6.65 5.34
N PHE A 78 4.93 -5.39 5.29
CA PHE A 78 5.02 -4.56 4.10
C PHE A 78 6.28 -3.70 4.15
N LYS A 79 7.17 -3.88 3.18
CA LYS A 79 8.35 -3.04 3.00
C LYS A 79 8.06 -2.06 1.88
N ILE A 80 8.42 -0.80 2.10
CA ILE A 80 8.23 0.27 1.12
C ILE A 80 9.47 1.17 1.05
N LYS A 81 9.79 1.64 -0.15
CA LYS A 81 10.78 2.69 -0.38
C LYS A 81 10.35 3.58 -1.53
N GLN A 82 10.88 4.80 -1.54
CA GLN A 82 10.84 5.64 -2.74
C GLN A 82 11.90 5.13 -3.72
N ALA A 83 11.49 4.95 -4.98
CA ALA A 83 12.31 4.34 -6.02
C ALA A 83 13.06 5.37 -6.87
N ASN A 84 12.58 6.61 -6.94
CA ASN A 84 13.24 7.70 -7.65
C ASN A 84 13.99 8.63 -6.71
N ASP A 85 15.02 9.31 -7.25
CA ASP A 85 15.87 10.28 -6.54
C ASP A 85 15.19 11.64 -6.26
N GLY A 86 13.85 11.66 -6.23
CA GLY A 86 13.06 12.85 -5.94
C GLY A 86 13.08 13.24 -4.45
N VAL A 87 12.44 14.36 -4.12
CA VAL A 87 12.28 14.82 -2.74
C VAL A 87 11.67 13.71 -1.87
N PRO A 88 12.22 13.42 -0.67
CA PRO A 88 11.67 12.41 0.23
C PRO A 88 10.21 12.69 0.60
N GLN A 89 9.33 11.75 0.25
CA GLN A 89 7.91 11.83 0.57
C GLN A 89 7.60 11.34 1.99
N GLN A 90 6.46 11.79 2.52
CA GLN A 90 5.96 11.37 3.83
C GLN A 90 4.71 10.51 3.66
N ILE A 91 4.74 9.32 4.24
CA ILE A 91 3.59 8.44 4.32
C ILE A 91 2.72 8.86 5.52
N VAL A 92 1.43 9.04 5.28
CA VAL A 92 0.43 9.40 6.31
C VAL A 92 -0.65 8.34 6.50
N TRP A 93 -0.72 7.38 5.57
CA TRP A 93 -1.66 6.26 5.64
C TRP A 93 -1.04 5.02 5.00
N ILE A 94 -1.24 3.86 5.64
CA ILE A 94 -0.97 2.55 5.06
C ILE A 94 -2.10 1.63 5.50
N GLU A 95 -2.70 0.91 4.55
CA GLU A 95 -3.63 -0.16 4.86
C GLU A 95 -3.42 -1.36 3.94
N LEU A 96 -3.78 -2.54 4.44
CA LEU A 96 -4.02 -3.73 3.64
C LEU A 96 -5.54 -3.84 3.46
N ARG A 97 -6.00 -3.58 2.24
CA ARG A 97 -7.42 -3.65 1.88
C ARG A 97 -7.73 -5.03 1.33
N ILE A 98 -8.76 -5.66 1.89
CA ILE A 98 -9.23 -6.99 1.51
C ILE A 98 -10.69 -6.85 1.11
N ASP A 99 -10.96 -7.06 -0.16
CA ASP A 99 -12.31 -7.15 -0.73
C ASP A 99 -12.55 -8.63 -1.04
N ALA A 100 -13.00 -9.37 -0.04
CA ALA A 100 -13.23 -10.81 -0.14
C ALA A 100 -14.51 -11.13 -0.92
N GLU A 101 -14.49 -12.21 -1.71
CA GLU A 101 -15.69 -12.80 -2.29
C GLU A 101 -16.22 -13.87 -1.32
N GLU A 102 -17.53 -13.94 -1.12
CA GLU A 102 -18.20 -14.96 -0.29
C GLU A 102 -18.30 -16.32 -0.99
#